data_AF-A0A409Y5L8-F1
#
_entry.id   AF-A0A409Y5L8-F1
#
_cell.length_a   1.000
_cell.length_b   1.000
_cell.length_c   1.000
_cell.angle_alpha   90.00
_cell.angle_beta   90.00
_cell.angle_gamma   90.00
#
_symmetry.space_group_name_H-M   'P 1'
#
loop_
_entity.id
_entity.type
_entity.pdbx_description
1 polymer ?
#
loop_
_entity_poly.entity_id
_entity_poly.type
_entity_poly.pdbx_seq_one_letter_code
_entity_poly.pdbx_strand_id
1 'polypeptide(L)'
;MDQPNPHTFALPSFNFGNGLVEVSALTTLVGSRIAATLVLGKKGPAGLVLGTMSAFGSSSIVKACASGASPGWLRQMLNLRAGISDSAVGMDLPLSPSSRITHMVRSGLPDPLGVSCNAERLGNVSLLDKEHPSCKEIYVLDHETRVLLDGLPGSSPGDTLKIYEYASQPFYHPHNTWQQIFLLTLSLTKYIEVFFLSRGSIVLAVLSAAPFTFFLFSALSLEINDIISSRRPMVTDGHLDILIGPLPSVKQSGGPRKVFLGAAQNPRTSSWWRLVWAVGAIVYTISLLITYLLLGQQPTKVVIVWALFQVLWLVLRILVSLLNGIDELKVNRRVVARTTEGLPQAMKLRIANLVFAVAKCLANLHPRGKEGYAEDSYSAPQISMMLAKSNIFDTYKLQSDRTSAIQLDVAAVVGDITLSSTAWILGSSLSTMDLYDSCVIVLRLPPSQNQSQRYISIPAARVMSSRATPLTDADALEIAEPLFVPRTMASGAEVTEREWIYWIPCHTGHWLQLKSRKLSFLGKQMADVMSDEELTTLLSAGTLHISLESSLEVKEIVNHSRKATELLVSVFN
;
A
#
# COMPACT_ATOMS: atom_id res chain seq x y z
N MET A 1 38.53 73.66 27.24
CA MET A 1 37.26 73.79 27.98
C MET A 1 36.28 74.35 26.97
N ASP A 2 35.35 73.61 26.36
CA ASP A 2 34.71 72.36 26.77
C ASP A 2 34.48 71.39 25.60
N GLN A 3 34.37 70.12 25.99
CA GLN A 3 34.36 68.92 25.17
C GLN A 3 33.11 68.80 24.27
N PRO A 4 33.24 68.19 23.08
CA PRO A 4 32.11 67.60 22.36
C PRO A 4 31.98 66.12 22.70
N ASN A 5 30.77 65.67 23.05
CA ASN A 5 30.25 64.32 22.80
C ASN A 5 28.76 64.25 23.21
N PRO A 6 27.92 63.35 22.63
CA PRO A 6 28.33 62.20 21.84
C PRO A 6 27.64 62.08 20.46
N HIS A 7 28.33 61.33 19.62
CA HIS A 7 27.85 60.67 18.42
C HIS A 7 26.44 60.06 18.61
N THR A 8 25.45 60.69 17.98
CA THR A 8 24.20 60.02 17.61
C THR A 8 24.58 58.96 16.57
N PHE A 9 24.65 57.70 16.99
CA PHE A 9 24.64 56.56 16.08
C PHE A 9 23.29 56.58 15.34
N ALA A 10 23.25 57.30 14.21
CA ALA A 10 22.19 57.15 13.24
C ALA A 10 22.41 55.78 12.57
N LEU A 11 21.65 54.77 13.03
CA LEU A 11 21.53 53.53 12.29
C LEU A 11 21.07 53.88 10.86
N PRO A 12 21.72 53.36 9.81
CA PRO A 12 21.28 53.60 8.44
C PRO A 12 19.81 53.21 8.33
N SER A 13 19.02 54.05 7.65
CA SER A 13 17.61 53.79 7.38
C SER A 13 17.49 52.54 6.53
N PHE A 14 17.48 51.37 7.19
CA PHE A 14 17.18 50.10 6.55
C PHE A 14 15.81 50.25 5.90
N ASN A 15 15.79 50.11 4.58
CA ASN A 15 14.56 50.07 3.81
C ASN A 15 13.82 48.78 4.19
N PHE A 16 13.08 48.85 5.30
CA PHE A 16 12.54 47.70 6.05
C PHE A 16 11.64 46.82 5.16
N GLY A 17 11.03 47.40 4.12
CA GLY A 17 10.26 46.67 3.11
C GLY A 17 11.09 45.67 2.27
N ASN A 18 12.29 46.05 1.81
CA ASN A 18 13.17 45.12 1.07
C ASN A 18 13.85 44.11 2.00
N GLY A 19 14.21 44.55 3.23
CA GLY A 19 14.77 43.66 4.25
C GLY A 19 13.78 42.59 4.74
N LEU A 20 12.48 42.89 4.80
CA LEU A 20 11.45 41.91 5.15
C LEU A 20 11.29 40.81 4.09
N VAL A 21 11.51 41.11 2.80
CA VAL A 21 11.49 40.10 1.73
C VAL A 21 12.68 39.14 1.87
N GLU A 22 13.89 39.66 2.11
CA GLU A 22 15.09 38.83 2.34
C GLU A 22 15.02 38.02 3.65
N VAL A 23 14.50 38.64 4.73
CA VAL A 23 14.23 37.95 5.99
C VAL A 23 13.14 36.90 5.81
N SER A 24 12.08 37.15 5.03
CA SER A 24 11.05 36.15 4.72
C SER A 24 11.60 34.95 3.94
N ALA A 25 12.53 35.17 3.01
CA ALA A 25 13.20 34.12 2.25
C ALA A 25 14.13 33.29 3.15
N LEU A 26 14.95 33.94 3.98
CA LEU A 26 15.84 33.27 4.94
C LEU A 26 15.05 32.48 6.00
N THR A 27 13.92 33.02 6.46
CA THR A 27 13.06 32.41 7.49
C THR A 27 12.14 31.30 6.95
N THR A 28 11.99 31.22 5.63
CA THR A 28 11.41 30.05 4.95
C THR A 28 12.38 28.87 4.94
N LEU A 29 13.69 29.13 5.06
CA LEU A 29 14.75 28.13 4.98
C LEU A 29 15.16 27.61 6.38
N VAL A 30 15.30 28.52 7.35
CA VAL A 30 15.73 28.17 8.73
C VAL A 30 14.58 27.62 9.57
N GLY A 31 14.73 26.40 10.07
CA GLY A 31 13.76 25.74 10.97
C GLY A 31 12.51 25.16 10.29
N SER A 32 12.42 25.28 8.96
CA SER A 32 11.32 24.75 8.13
C SER A 32 11.10 23.24 8.30
N ARG A 33 12.19 22.47 8.29
CA ARG A 33 12.17 21.01 8.53
C ARG A 33 11.66 20.67 9.93
N ILE A 34 12.11 21.39 10.95
CA ILE A 34 11.68 21.18 12.34
C ILE A 34 10.19 21.49 12.47
N ALA A 35 9.74 22.62 11.94
CA ALA A 35 8.33 23.02 11.93
C ALA A 35 7.45 21.94 11.28
N ALA A 36 7.83 21.47 10.09
CA ALA A 36 7.13 20.41 9.37
C ALA A 36 7.10 19.09 10.16
N THR A 37 8.23 18.66 10.75
CA THR A 37 8.26 17.43 11.55
C THR A 37 7.39 17.51 12.79
N LEU A 38 7.37 18.67 13.47
CA LEU A 38 6.60 18.88 14.70
C LEU A 38 5.10 18.92 14.39
N VAL A 39 4.68 19.65 13.35
CA VAL A 39 3.27 19.73 12.96
C VAL A 39 2.71 18.41 12.40
N LEU A 40 3.59 17.52 11.92
CA LEU A 40 3.20 16.16 11.56
C LEU A 40 3.18 15.20 12.78
N GLY A 41 3.34 15.71 13.99
CA GLY A 41 3.16 14.95 15.23
C GLY A 41 4.34 14.06 15.61
N LYS A 42 5.57 14.34 15.15
CA LYS A 42 6.78 13.57 15.53
C LYS A 42 7.03 13.58 17.05
N LYS A 43 6.49 14.58 17.77
CA LYS A 43 6.57 14.71 19.25
C LYS A 43 5.21 14.59 19.92
N GLY A 44 4.33 13.77 19.36
CA GLY A 44 2.95 13.64 19.83
C GLY A 44 2.13 14.92 19.61
N PRO A 45 0.99 15.06 20.31
CA PRO A 45 0.10 16.19 20.16
C PRO A 45 0.76 17.55 20.46
N ALA A 46 1.64 17.64 21.47
CA ALA A 46 2.32 18.90 21.80
C ALA A 46 3.20 19.43 20.63
N GLY A 47 3.70 18.53 19.78
CA GLY A 47 4.44 18.89 18.56
C GLY A 47 3.63 19.77 17.61
N LEU A 48 2.31 19.57 17.51
CA LEU A 48 1.42 20.40 16.67
C LEU A 48 1.48 21.87 17.09
N VAL A 49 1.40 22.11 18.40
CA VAL A 49 1.36 23.45 18.97
C VAL A 49 2.73 24.12 18.85
N LEU A 50 3.79 23.41 19.25
CA LEU A 50 5.16 23.92 19.17
C LEU A 50 5.59 24.23 17.73
N GLY A 51 5.14 23.42 16.77
CA GLY A 51 5.40 23.65 15.35
C GLY A 51 4.90 25.02 14.88
N THR A 52 3.76 25.47 15.42
CA THR A 52 3.01 26.66 14.98
C THR A 52 3.29 27.93 15.78
N MET A 53 4.14 27.87 16.82
CA MET A 53 4.48 29.03 17.65
C MET A 53 5.22 30.15 16.90
N SER A 54 5.97 29.84 15.85
CA SER A 54 6.69 30.83 15.03
C SER A 54 6.15 30.85 13.61
N ALA A 55 6.03 32.04 13.03
CA ALA A 55 5.76 32.23 11.61
C ALA A 55 6.94 31.79 10.72
N PHE A 56 8.13 31.57 11.27
CA PHE A 56 9.26 31.04 10.51
C PHE A 56 9.05 29.56 10.20
N GLY A 57 9.16 29.19 8.91
CA GLY A 57 8.79 27.87 8.41
C GLY A 57 7.30 27.68 8.11
N SER A 58 6.50 28.76 8.10
CA SER A 58 5.06 28.71 7.83
C SER A 58 4.66 27.99 6.54
N SER A 59 5.37 28.26 5.44
CA SER A 59 5.12 27.58 4.15
C SER A 59 5.32 26.07 4.26
N SER A 60 6.31 25.63 5.04
CA SER A 60 6.54 24.20 5.30
C SER A 60 5.49 23.59 6.20
N ILE A 61 4.93 24.34 7.16
CA ILE A 61 3.77 23.91 7.96
C ILE A 61 2.56 23.69 7.05
N VAL A 62 2.22 24.66 6.20
CA VAL A 62 1.11 24.55 5.25
C VAL A 62 1.31 23.35 4.33
N LYS A 63 2.49 23.20 3.73
CA LYS A 63 2.82 22.05 2.86
C LYS A 63 2.73 20.73 3.63
N ALA A 64 3.25 20.67 4.85
CA ALA A 64 3.21 19.46 5.69
C ALA A 64 1.78 19.07 6.06
N CYS A 65 0.95 20.03 6.50
CA CYS A 65 -0.45 19.81 6.81
C CYS A 65 -1.24 19.40 5.56
N ALA A 66 -1.07 20.09 4.43
CA ALA A 66 -1.70 19.71 3.17
C ALA A 66 -1.28 18.30 2.72
N SER A 67 -0.01 17.95 2.90
CA SER A 67 0.51 16.60 2.68
C SER A 67 -0.19 15.61 3.63
N GLY A 68 -0.09 15.78 4.95
CA GLY A 68 -0.69 14.85 5.92
C GLY A 68 -2.20 14.65 5.78
N ALA A 69 -2.93 15.69 5.39
CA ALA A 69 -4.37 15.62 5.14
C ALA A 69 -4.74 14.83 3.88
N SER A 70 -3.84 14.78 2.89
CA SER A 70 -4.10 14.21 1.58
C SER A 70 -3.80 12.70 1.54
N PRO A 71 -4.63 11.88 0.85
CA PRO A 71 -4.32 10.48 0.61
C PRO A 71 -3.06 10.35 -0.27
N GLY A 72 -2.43 9.16 -0.24
CA GLY A 72 -1.18 8.88 -0.96
C GLY A 72 -1.20 9.32 -2.42
N TRP A 73 -2.21 8.90 -3.18
CA TRP A 73 -2.33 9.23 -4.60
C TRP A 73 -2.39 10.74 -4.85
N LEU A 74 -3.12 11.49 -4.03
CA LEU A 74 -3.28 12.94 -4.20
C LEU A 74 -1.99 13.68 -3.86
N ARG A 75 -1.25 13.21 -2.84
CA ARG A 75 0.06 13.79 -2.50
C ARG A 75 1.06 13.64 -3.65
N GLN A 76 1.07 12.50 -4.34
CA GLN A 76 1.93 12.30 -5.51
C GLN A 76 1.52 13.23 -6.65
N MET A 77 0.22 13.32 -6.98
CA MET A 77 -0.27 14.18 -8.07
C MET A 77 0.02 15.67 -7.84
N LEU A 78 -0.16 16.15 -6.61
CA LEU A 78 0.05 17.56 -6.25
C LEU A 78 1.52 17.88 -5.90
N ASN A 79 2.44 16.92 -6.07
CA ASN A 79 3.85 17.04 -5.69
C ASN A 79 4.04 17.51 -4.22
N LEU A 80 3.15 17.04 -3.33
CA LEU A 80 3.17 17.32 -1.89
C LEU A 80 4.01 16.33 -1.09
N ARG A 81 4.60 15.33 -1.74
CA ARG A 81 5.47 14.36 -1.09
C ARG A 81 6.80 14.99 -0.70
N ALA A 82 7.27 14.60 0.48
CA ALA A 82 8.57 14.94 1.01
C ALA A 82 8.98 13.84 1.99
N GLY A 83 10.28 13.62 2.19
CA GLY A 83 10.76 12.60 3.13
C GLY A 83 10.20 12.77 4.55
N ILE A 84 9.87 14.00 4.96
CA ILE A 84 9.27 14.28 6.27
C ILE A 84 7.82 13.78 6.36
N SER A 85 6.99 14.05 5.35
CA SER A 85 5.60 13.59 5.36
C SER A 85 5.50 12.10 5.10
N ASP A 86 6.32 11.56 4.20
CA ASP A 86 6.43 10.12 3.98
C ASP A 86 6.88 9.39 5.26
N SER A 87 7.83 9.95 6.01
CA SER A 87 8.23 9.40 7.31
C SER A 87 7.14 9.50 8.37
N ALA A 88 6.20 10.45 8.28
CA ALA A 88 5.17 10.66 9.27
C ALA A 88 3.93 9.79 9.04
N VAL A 89 3.48 9.65 7.78
CA VAL A 89 2.23 8.96 7.42
C VAL A 89 2.42 7.78 6.46
N GLY A 90 3.63 7.53 5.97
CA GLY A 90 3.90 6.53 4.94
C GLY A 90 3.42 6.98 3.55
N MET A 91 3.40 6.05 2.59
CA MET A 91 2.80 6.18 1.27
C MET A 91 2.26 4.81 0.83
N ASP A 92 0.94 4.72 0.73
CA ASP A 92 0.22 3.54 0.31
C ASP A 92 -0.78 3.86 -0.83
N LEU A 93 -1.06 2.86 -1.66
CA LEU A 93 -2.13 2.91 -2.66
C LEU A 93 -3.08 1.74 -2.49
N PRO A 94 -4.40 1.93 -2.64
CA PRO A 94 -5.34 0.82 -2.58
C PRO A 94 -5.11 -0.17 -3.73
N LEU A 95 -5.15 -1.47 -3.43
CA LEU A 95 -5.11 -2.52 -4.44
C LEU A 95 -6.44 -2.61 -5.21
N SER A 96 -7.56 -2.28 -4.57
CA SER A 96 -8.88 -2.22 -5.21
C SER A 96 -9.89 -1.41 -4.41
N PRO A 97 -10.89 -0.77 -5.07
CA PRO A 97 -10.99 -0.54 -6.52
C PRO A 97 -9.96 0.50 -6.99
N SER A 98 -9.28 0.22 -8.10
CA SER A 98 -8.29 1.13 -8.68
C SER A 98 -9.00 2.15 -9.58
N SER A 99 -9.11 3.40 -9.12
CA SER A 99 -9.51 4.50 -10.00
C SER A 99 -8.47 4.70 -11.11
N ARG A 100 -8.88 5.26 -12.27
CA ARG A 100 -7.96 5.64 -13.36
C ARG A 100 -6.80 6.52 -12.84
N ILE A 101 -7.11 7.37 -11.87
CA ILE A 101 -6.13 8.22 -11.19
C ILE A 101 -5.09 7.39 -10.43
N THR A 102 -5.53 6.38 -9.67
CA THR A 102 -4.62 5.50 -8.91
C THR A 102 -3.67 4.75 -9.85
N HIS A 103 -4.17 4.33 -11.03
CA HIS A 103 -3.34 3.70 -12.05
C HIS A 103 -2.28 4.64 -12.62
N MET A 104 -2.68 5.88 -12.97
CA MET A 104 -1.76 6.91 -13.46
C MET A 104 -0.67 7.25 -12.43
N VAL A 105 -1.05 7.33 -11.16
CA VAL A 105 -0.10 7.54 -10.07
C VAL A 105 0.85 6.36 -9.93
N ARG A 106 0.34 5.12 -9.99
CA ARG A 106 1.14 3.89 -9.91
C ARG A 106 2.22 3.85 -10.98
N SER A 107 1.92 4.22 -12.23
CA SER A 107 2.91 4.25 -13.31
C SER A 107 4.05 5.26 -13.11
N GLY A 108 3.88 6.25 -12.23
CA GLY A 108 4.91 7.25 -11.90
C GLY A 108 5.69 6.94 -10.63
N LEU A 109 5.45 5.79 -9.99
CA LEU A 109 6.12 5.36 -8.77
C LEU A 109 7.11 4.22 -9.05
N PRO A 110 8.17 4.08 -8.23
CA PRO A 110 9.03 2.89 -8.27
C PRO A 110 8.25 1.65 -7.82
N ASP A 111 8.86 0.47 -7.96
CA ASP A 111 8.27 -0.78 -7.50
C ASP A 111 7.86 -0.71 -6.01
N PRO A 112 6.71 -1.28 -5.65
CA PRO A 112 6.23 -1.28 -4.27
C PRO A 112 7.16 -2.10 -3.36
N LEU A 113 7.33 -1.61 -2.13
CA LEU A 113 8.14 -2.25 -1.08
C LEU A 113 7.44 -3.48 -0.46
N GLY A 114 6.12 -3.59 -0.65
CA GLY A 114 5.31 -4.61 -0.01
C GLY A 114 3.82 -4.37 -0.13
N VAL A 115 3.06 -5.16 0.62
CA VAL A 115 1.61 -5.05 0.74
C VAL A 115 1.18 -5.04 2.20
N SER A 116 0.03 -4.42 2.47
CA SER A 116 -0.63 -4.52 3.77
C SER A 116 -2.11 -4.84 3.61
N CYS A 117 -2.69 -5.51 4.60
CA CYS A 117 -4.11 -5.82 4.66
C CYS A 117 -4.66 -5.53 6.06
N ASN A 118 -5.92 -5.11 6.14
CA ASN A 118 -6.60 -4.97 7.43
C ASN A 118 -7.34 -6.28 7.77
N ALA A 119 -6.92 -6.91 8.87
CA ALA A 119 -7.43 -8.16 9.41
C ALA A 119 -8.86 -8.07 9.97
N GLU A 120 -9.30 -6.94 10.52
CA GLU A 120 -10.69 -6.79 11.02
C GLU A 120 -11.71 -7.00 9.91
N ARG A 121 -11.35 -6.55 8.70
CA ARG A 121 -12.25 -6.61 7.56
C ARG A 121 -12.33 -8.01 6.95
N LEU A 122 -11.44 -8.93 7.32
CA LEU A 122 -11.42 -10.31 6.82
C LEU A 122 -12.63 -11.11 7.27
N GLY A 123 -13.13 -10.87 8.49
CA GLY A 123 -14.33 -11.54 9.01
C GLY A 123 -15.65 -11.04 8.41
N ASN A 124 -15.64 -9.89 7.73
CA ASN A 124 -16.85 -9.22 7.22
C ASN A 124 -17.02 -9.34 5.70
N VAL A 125 -16.19 -10.13 5.02
CA VAL A 125 -16.28 -10.33 3.57
C VAL A 125 -17.38 -11.34 3.25
N SER A 126 -18.31 -10.95 2.37
CA SER A 126 -19.31 -11.91 1.85
C SER A 126 -18.60 -13.00 1.06
N LEU A 127 -19.02 -14.26 1.20
CA LEU A 127 -18.46 -15.38 0.42
C LEU A 127 -18.64 -15.21 -1.11
N LEU A 128 -19.48 -14.26 -1.52
CA LEU A 128 -19.71 -13.89 -2.92
C LEU A 128 -18.75 -12.82 -3.43
N ASP A 129 -18.05 -12.10 -2.54
CA ASP A 129 -17.12 -11.05 -2.93
C ASP A 129 -15.78 -11.68 -3.36
N LYS A 130 -15.43 -11.46 -4.63
CA LYS A 130 -14.20 -11.96 -5.26
C LYS A 130 -12.94 -11.22 -4.79
N GLU A 131 -13.11 -10.07 -4.16
CA GLU A 131 -12.02 -9.18 -3.79
C GLU A 131 -12.15 -8.70 -2.35
N HIS A 132 -11.02 -8.66 -1.66
CA HIS A 132 -10.94 -8.05 -0.35
C HIS A 132 -10.67 -6.53 -0.46
N PRO A 133 -11.58 -5.65 0.00
CA PRO A 133 -11.45 -4.19 -0.19
C PRO A 133 -10.46 -3.50 0.76
N SER A 134 -9.64 -4.25 1.52
CA SER A 134 -8.83 -3.68 2.60
C SER A 134 -7.32 -3.73 2.38
N CYS A 135 -6.87 -4.27 1.26
CA CYS A 135 -5.45 -4.41 0.99
C CYS A 135 -4.87 -3.24 0.18
N LYS A 136 -3.61 -2.93 0.44
CA LYS A 136 -2.89 -1.78 -0.10
C LYS A 136 -1.47 -2.15 -0.48
N GLU A 137 -0.96 -1.50 -1.51
CA GLU A 137 0.46 -1.51 -1.90
C GLU A 137 1.20 -0.47 -1.07
N ILE A 138 2.36 -0.82 -0.53
CA ILE A 138 3.21 0.07 0.26
C ILE A 138 4.36 0.53 -0.62
N TYR A 139 4.52 1.85 -0.76
CA TYR A 139 5.66 2.46 -1.45
C TYR A 139 6.63 3.11 -0.47
N VAL A 140 6.12 3.63 0.66
CA VAL A 140 6.95 4.14 1.75
C VAL A 140 6.30 3.76 3.08
N LEU A 141 7.10 3.24 4.00
CA LEU A 141 6.69 2.99 5.37
C LEU A 141 6.82 4.26 6.21
N ASP A 142 5.89 4.49 7.13
CA ASP A 142 6.10 5.49 8.17
C ASP A 142 7.27 5.08 9.08
N HIS A 143 7.79 6.04 9.85
CA HIS A 143 8.99 5.84 10.67
C HIS A 143 8.85 4.69 11.67
N GLU A 144 7.70 4.58 12.34
CA GLU A 144 7.49 3.61 13.41
C GLU A 144 7.43 2.20 12.83
N THR A 145 6.65 2.01 11.77
CA THR A 145 6.59 0.74 11.05
C THR A 145 7.93 0.38 10.41
N ARG A 146 8.65 1.36 9.87
CA ARG A 146 9.98 1.14 9.26
C ARG A 146 10.99 0.65 10.29
N VAL A 147 11.13 1.34 11.43
CA VAL A 147 12.10 0.95 12.47
C VAL A 147 11.78 -0.44 13.02
N LEU A 148 10.50 -0.74 13.24
CA LEU A 148 10.06 -2.07 13.65
C LEU A 148 10.52 -3.13 12.65
N LEU A 149 10.23 -2.95 11.36
CA LEU A 149 10.52 -3.94 10.32
C LEU A 149 12.01 -4.04 9.98
N ASP A 150 12.75 -2.94 10.02
CA ASP A 150 14.20 -2.91 9.79
C ASP A 150 14.95 -3.71 10.88
N GLY A 151 14.44 -3.72 12.12
CA GLY A 151 15.00 -4.50 13.22
C GLY A 151 14.76 -6.02 13.15
N LEU A 152 13.91 -6.50 12.24
CA LEU A 152 13.58 -7.93 12.09
C LEU A 152 14.43 -8.60 11.02
N PRO A 153 14.87 -9.86 11.20
CA PRO A 153 15.56 -10.60 10.16
C PRO A 153 14.62 -10.97 9.00
N GLY A 154 15.09 -10.82 7.75
CA GLY A 154 14.39 -11.32 6.57
C GLY A 154 14.55 -12.83 6.42
N SER A 155 13.59 -13.48 5.76
CA SER A 155 13.72 -14.86 5.29
C SER A 155 14.22 -14.83 3.85
N SER A 156 15.34 -15.50 3.55
CA SER A 156 15.90 -15.52 2.20
C SER A 156 15.05 -16.41 1.28
N PRO A 157 15.16 -16.27 -0.05
CA PRO A 157 14.60 -17.25 -0.97
C PRO A 157 15.08 -18.67 -0.59
N GLY A 158 14.17 -19.65 -0.52
CA GLY A 158 14.49 -21.00 -0.04
C GLY A 158 14.31 -21.24 1.47
N ASP A 159 14.43 -20.20 2.31
CA ASP A 159 14.25 -20.33 3.75
C ASP A 159 12.78 -20.53 4.12
N THR A 160 12.52 -21.25 5.21
CA THR A 160 11.17 -21.33 5.79
C THR A 160 10.68 -19.94 6.23
N LEU A 161 9.41 -19.65 5.96
CA LEU A 161 8.82 -18.35 6.27
C LEU A 161 8.79 -18.11 7.78
N LYS A 162 9.50 -17.07 8.23
CA LYS A 162 9.38 -16.53 9.59
C LYS A 162 8.31 -15.47 9.65
N ILE A 163 7.36 -15.67 10.55
CA ILE A 163 6.19 -14.81 10.74
C ILE A 163 6.33 -14.13 12.08
N TYR A 164 6.41 -12.81 12.07
CA TYR A 164 6.57 -12.01 13.26
C TYR A 164 5.21 -11.57 13.76
N GLU A 165 5.00 -11.72 15.06
CA GLU A 165 3.85 -11.18 15.76
C GLU A 165 4.33 -10.63 17.09
N TYR A 166 3.49 -9.81 17.70
CA TYR A 166 3.75 -9.40 19.06
C TYR A 166 3.44 -10.53 20.05
N ALA A 167 4.24 -10.64 21.11
CA ALA A 167 3.95 -11.57 22.20
C ALA A 167 2.58 -11.27 22.84
N SER A 168 1.88 -12.34 23.24
CA SER A 168 0.61 -12.31 23.98
C SER A 168 0.85 -11.88 25.42
N GLN A 169 1.19 -10.61 25.63
CA GLN A 169 1.31 -9.98 26.95
C GLN A 169 0.50 -8.69 26.92
N PRO A 170 -0.28 -8.40 27.98
CA PRO A 170 -1.03 -7.15 28.05
C PRO A 170 -0.04 -5.99 28.01
N PHE A 171 -0.23 -5.14 27.01
CA PHE A 171 0.63 -4.00 26.76
C PHE A 171 -0.21 -2.72 26.76
N TYR A 172 0.34 -1.68 27.37
CA TYR A 172 -0.20 -0.34 27.35
C TYR A 172 0.66 0.51 26.43
N HIS A 173 0.03 1.34 25.60
CA HIS A 173 0.81 2.23 24.74
C HIS A 173 1.74 3.11 25.58
N PRO A 174 3.04 3.18 25.22
CA PRO A 174 3.97 4.01 25.95
C PRO A 174 3.61 5.46 25.65
N HIS A 175 3.02 6.13 26.63
CA HIS A 175 2.63 7.53 26.51
C HIS A 175 3.31 8.35 27.61
N ASN A 176 4.10 9.35 27.21
CA ASN A 176 4.79 10.23 28.16
C ASN A 176 3.93 11.47 28.47
N THR A 177 2.86 11.26 29.23
CA THR A 177 1.89 12.32 29.56
C THR A 177 2.55 13.53 30.22
N TRP A 178 3.53 13.33 31.10
CA TRP A 178 4.23 14.43 31.77
C TRP A 178 4.97 15.33 30.79
N GLN A 179 5.68 14.74 29.82
CA GLN A 179 6.36 15.51 28.78
C GLN A 179 5.36 16.24 27.89
N GLN A 180 4.25 15.61 27.49
CA GLN A 180 3.22 16.27 26.68
C GLN A 180 2.57 17.44 27.43
N ILE A 181 2.18 17.25 28.69
CA ILE A 181 1.63 18.31 29.54
C ILE A 181 2.63 19.46 29.70
N PHE A 182 3.90 19.16 30.03
CA PHE A 182 4.92 20.18 30.19
C PHE A 182 5.08 21.03 28.92
N LEU A 183 5.16 20.39 27.75
CA LEU A 183 5.31 21.09 26.47
C LEU A 183 4.06 21.91 26.11
N LEU A 184 2.86 21.39 26.39
CA LEU A 184 1.61 22.13 26.20
C LEU A 184 1.54 23.35 27.13
N THR A 185 1.90 23.20 28.40
CA THR A 185 1.98 24.33 29.35
C THR A 185 3.01 25.37 28.90
N LEU A 186 4.19 24.93 28.46
CA LEU A 186 5.23 25.83 27.93
C LEU A 186 4.73 26.59 26.70
N SER A 187 3.92 25.96 25.85
CA SER A 187 3.36 26.61 24.66
C SER A 187 2.41 27.78 24.98
N LEU A 188 1.78 27.80 26.15
CA LEU A 188 0.90 28.91 26.59
C LEU A 188 1.64 30.23 26.71
N THR A 189 2.97 30.22 26.84
CA THR A 189 3.80 31.43 26.81
C THR A 189 3.64 32.23 25.51
N LYS A 190 3.15 31.62 24.42
CA LYS A 190 2.77 32.31 23.18
C LYS A 190 1.74 33.42 23.40
N TYR A 191 0.84 33.30 24.39
CA TYR A 191 -0.13 34.36 24.69
C TYR A 191 0.53 35.65 25.21
N ILE A 192 1.79 35.61 25.65
CA ILE A 192 2.57 36.82 25.96
C ILE A 192 2.77 37.65 24.69
N GLU A 193 3.12 37.04 23.55
CA GLU A 193 3.18 37.75 22.26
C GLU A 193 1.83 38.35 21.91
N VAL A 194 0.75 37.58 22.02
CA VAL A 194 -0.61 38.04 21.70
C VAL A 194 -0.99 39.26 22.54
N PHE A 195 -0.64 39.24 23.84
CA PHE A 195 -0.86 40.37 24.73
C PHE A 195 -0.09 41.63 24.25
N PHE A 196 1.21 41.51 23.97
CA PHE A 196 2.01 42.65 23.51
C PHE A 196 1.56 43.17 22.14
N LEU A 197 1.21 42.27 21.21
CA LEU A 197 0.69 42.65 19.90
C LEU A 197 -0.68 43.34 20.03
N SER A 198 -1.56 42.90 20.93
CA SER A 198 -2.90 43.49 21.07
C SER A 198 -2.88 44.96 21.53
N ARG A 199 -1.79 45.39 22.19
CA ARG A 199 -1.57 46.80 22.57
C ARG A 199 -1.20 47.69 21.39
N GLY A 200 -0.64 47.13 20.32
CA GLY A 200 -0.24 47.89 19.13
C GLY A 200 -1.15 47.67 17.92
N SER A 201 -1.56 46.42 17.69
CA SER A 201 -2.38 45.98 16.56
C SER A 201 -3.19 44.75 16.93
N ILE A 202 -4.48 44.96 17.22
CA ILE A 202 -5.42 43.87 17.53
C ILE A 202 -5.49 42.86 16.38
N VAL A 203 -5.45 43.34 15.14
CA VAL A 203 -5.54 42.48 13.95
C VAL A 203 -4.35 41.52 13.88
N LEU A 204 -3.12 42.01 14.05
CA LEU A 204 -1.93 41.13 14.10
C LEU A 204 -1.96 40.17 15.29
N ALA A 205 -2.48 40.61 16.44
CA ALA A 205 -2.62 39.75 17.62
C ALA A 205 -3.57 38.58 17.33
N VAL A 206 -4.72 38.85 16.70
CA VAL A 206 -5.70 37.82 16.30
C VAL A 206 -5.10 36.88 15.25
N LEU A 207 -4.39 37.40 14.24
CA LEU A 207 -3.76 36.59 13.20
C LEU A 207 -2.68 35.66 13.77
N SER A 208 -1.87 36.12 14.74
CA SER A 208 -0.89 35.28 15.45
C SER A 208 -1.57 34.26 16.38
N ALA A 209 -2.67 34.64 17.04
CA ALA A 209 -3.38 33.80 18.00
C ALA A 209 -4.21 32.69 17.34
N ALA A 210 -4.90 32.97 16.23
CA ALA A 210 -5.87 32.06 15.62
C ALA A 210 -5.31 30.68 15.24
N PRO A 211 -4.24 30.56 14.42
CA PRO A 211 -3.67 29.26 14.08
C PRO A 211 -3.13 28.53 15.31
N PHE A 212 -2.42 29.23 16.19
CA PHE A 212 -1.90 28.66 17.43
C PHE A 212 -3.01 28.08 18.31
N THR A 213 -4.08 28.85 18.52
CA THR A 213 -5.22 28.45 19.37
C THR A 213 -5.92 27.23 18.78
N PHE A 214 -6.09 27.16 17.45
CA PHE A 214 -6.65 26.00 16.78
C PHE A 214 -5.80 24.74 17.02
N PHE A 215 -4.48 24.82 16.83
CA PHE A 215 -3.59 23.68 17.06
C PHE A 215 -3.48 23.31 18.55
N LEU A 216 -3.57 24.28 19.47
CA LEU A 216 -3.62 24.03 20.91
C LEU A 216 -4.84 23.21 21.30
N PHE A 217 -6.04 23.60 20.85
CA PHE A 217 -7.25 22.83 21.12
C PHE A 217 -7.20 21.45 20.46
N SER A 218 -6.74 21.37 19.22
CA SER A 218 -6.57 20.09 18.51
C SER A 218 -5.60 19.17 19.25
N ALA A 219 -4.48 19.70 19.75
CA ALA A 219 -3.51 18.95 20.52
C ALA A 219 -4.07 18.47 21.86
N LEU A 220 -4.84 19.29 22.57
CA LEU A 220 -5.53 18.88 23.80
C LEU A 220 -6.52 17.73 23.52
N SER A 221 -7.32 17.82 22.45
CA SER A 221 -8.25 16.75 22.07
C SER A 221 -7.53 15.46 21.72
N LEU A 222 -6.43 15.54 20.96
CA LEU A 222 -5.61 14.37 20.61
C LEU A 222 -4.93 13.77 21.83
N GLU A 223 -4.39 14.59 22.74
CA GLU A 223 -3.76 14.14 23.98
C GLU A 223 -4.75 13.43 24.90
N ILE A 224 -5.97 13.95 25.04
CA ILE A 224 -7.04 13.28 25.79
C ILE A 224 -7.34 11.90 25.18
N ASN A 225 -7.44 11.81 23.85
CA ASN A 225 -7.66 10.54 23.16
C ASN A 225 -6.49 9.56 23.33
N ASP A 226 -5.25 10.05 23.31
CA ASP A 226 -4.04 9.24 23.51
C ASP A 226 -3.95 8.74 24.98
N ILE A 227 -4.33 9.56 25.96
CA ILE A 227 -4.46 9.13 27.37
C ILE A 227 -5.55 8.06 27.53
N ILE A 228 -6.71 8.24 26.89
CA ILE A 228 -7.81 7.26 26.97
C ILE A 228 -7.41 5.94 26.33
N SER A 229 -6.77 6.00 25.15
CA SER A 229 -6.34 4.80 24.42
C SER A 229 -5.18 4.08 25.11
N SER A 230 -4.21 4.81 25.67
CA SER A 230 -3.07 4.21 26.39
C SER A 230 -3.47 3.50 27.68
N ARG A 231 -4.62 3.83 28.29
CA ARG A 231 -5.16 3.14 29.46
C ARG A 231 -5.91 1.85 29.12
N ARG A 232 -6.23 1.61 27.86
CA ARG A 232 -6.88 0.36 27.43
C ARG A 232 -5.81 -0.70 27.19
N PRO A 233 -5.92 -1.89 27.80
CA PRO A 233 -5.01 -2.97 27.47
C PRO A 233 -5.24 -3.35 25.99
N MET A 234 -4.18 -3.35 25.20
CA MET A 234 -4.23 -3.95 23.87
C MET A 234 -4.25 -5.47 24.02
N VAL A 235 -5.44 -6.01 24.26
CA VAL A 235 -5.67 -7.47 24.35
C VAL A 235 -5.71 -8.11 22.96
N THR A 236 -6.07 -7.32 21.94
CA THR A 236 -6.08 -7.75 20.54
C THR A 236 -4.78 -7.35 19.86
N ASP A 237 -4.18 -8.30 19.14
CA ASP A 237 -3.13 -8.00 18.17
C ASP A 237 -3.57 -6.87 17.25
N GLY A 238 -2.62 -6.10 16.73
CA GLY A 238 -2.95 -5.07 15.76
C GLY A 238 -3.72 -5.66 14.57
N HIS A 239 -4.42 -4.79 13.87
CA HIS A 239 -5.28 -5.22 12.76
C HIS A 239 -4.59 -5.07 11.41
N LEU A 240 -3.34 -4.60 11.38
CA LEU A 240 -2.61 -4.40 10.14
C LEU A 240 -1.63 -5.55 9.91
N ASP A 241 -1.86 -6.33 8.87
CA ASP A 241 -0.92 -7.34 8.41
C ASP A 241 -0.04 -6.75 7.33
N ILE A 242 1.27 -7.00 7.39
CA ILE A 242 2.26 -6.41 6.51
C ILE A 242 3.17 -7.50 5.97
N LEU A 243 3.41 -7.47 4.66
CA LEU A 243 4.43 -8.24 3.99
C LEU A 243 5.33 -7.26 3.23
N ILE A 244 6.63 -7.28 3.51
CA ILE A 244 7.63 -6.48 2.80
C ILE A 244 8.75 -7.34 2.22
N GLY A 245 9.35 -6.83 1.16
CA GLY A 245 10.45 -7.47 0.45
C GLY A 245 10.42 -7.06 -1.03
N PRO A 246 11.51 -7.26 -1.78
CA PRO A 246 11.48 -7.13 -3.23
C PRO A 246 10.44 -8.11 -3.79
N LEU A 247 9.30 -7.59 -4.26
CA LEU A 247 8.21 -8.43 -4.73
C LEU A 247 8.65 -9.17 -6.02
N PRO A 248 8.19 -10.41 -6.21
CA PRO A 248 8.45 -11.12 -7.46
C PRO A 248 7.83 -10.36 -8.63
N SER A 249 8.40 -10.50 -9.82
CA SER A 249 7.79 -10.02 -11.06
C SER A 249 8.08 -11.00 -12.18
N VAL A 250 7.47 -10.79 -13.34
CA VAL A 250 7.76 -11.59 -14.54
C VAL A 250 9.26 -11.53 -14.92
N LYS A 251 9.94 -10.44 -14.58
CA LYS A 251 11.35 -10.19 -14.95
C LYS A 251 12.34 -10.50 -13.83
N GLN A 252 11.89 -10.58 -12.58
CA GLN A 252 12.76 -10.67 -11.42
C GLN A 252 12.20 -11.66 -10.42
N SER A 253 13.03 -12.60 -9.97
CA SER A 253 12.72 -13.43 -8.81
C SER A 253 12.56 -12.55 -7.57
N GLY A 254 11.56 -12.85 -6.74
CA GLY A 254 11.34 -12.13 -5.49
C GLY A 254 12.53 -12.27 -4.54
N GLY A 255 12.74 -11.25 -3.70
CA GLY A 255 13.87 -11.18 -2.77
C GLY A 255 13.55 -11.70 -1.36
N PRO A 256 14.40 -11.35 -0.37
CA PRO A 256 14.15 -11.63 1.03
C PRO A 256 12.85 -10.99 1.52
N ARG A 257 12.13 -11.70 2.39
CA ARG A 257 10.76 -11.34 2.78
C ARG A 257 10.58 -11.32 4.29
N LYS A 258 9.71 -10.42 4.76
CA LYS A 258 9.31 -10.29 6.17
C LYS A 258 7.79 -10.19 6.25
N VAL A 259 7.18 -11.07 7.04
CA VAL A 259 5.74 -11.01 7.36
C VAL A 259 5.60 -10.56 8.81
N PHE A 260 4.83 -9.51 9.03
CA PHE A 260 4.42 -9.06 10.35
C PHE A 260 2.90 -9.12 10.46
N LEU A 261 2.39 -9.95 11.36
CA LEU A 261 0.96 -10.04 11.63
C LEU A 261 0.61 -9.15 12.82
N GLY A 262 -0.41 -8.32 12.60
CA GLY A 262 -0.96 -7.43 13.61
C GLY A 262 -0.05 -6.30 14.06
N ALA A 263 0.58 -5.62 13.11
CA ALA A 263 1.19 -4.33 13.32
C ALA A 263 0.16 -3.30 13.81
N ALA A 264 0.64 -2.34 14.61
CA ALA A 264 -0.18 -1.21 15.02
C ALA A 264 -0.41 -0.30 13.81
N GLN A 265 -1.66 0.15 13.61
CA GLN A 265 -1.93 1.15 12.59
C GLN A 265 -1.41 2.50 13.05
N ASN A 266 -0.70 3.21 12.17
CA ASN A 266 -0.24 4.56 12.46
C ASN A 266 -1.43 5.48 12.75
N PRO A 267 -1.55 6.06 13.97
CA PRO A 267 -2.70 6.86 14.38
C PRO A 267 -2.86 8.13 13.52
N ARG A 268 -1.74 8.62 12.96
CA ARG A 268 -1.70 9.80 12.09
C ARG A 268 -2.41 9.59 10.74
N THR A 269 -2.70 8.33 10.37
CA THR A 269 -3.46 8.01 9.17
C THR A 269 -4.98 8.08 9.37
N SER A 270 -5.43 8.27 10.61
CA SER A 270 -6.86 8.38 10.95
C SER A 270 -7.51 9.65 10.39
N SER A 271 -8.83 9.60 10.24
CA SER A 271 -9.62 10.74 9.73
C SER A 271 -9.51 11.99 10.62
N TRP A 272 -9.33 11.82 11.93
CA TRP A 272 -9.17 12.94 12.87
C TRP A 272 -7.90 13.74 12.62
N TRP A 273 -6.75 13.05 12.48
CA TRP A 273 -5.49 13.71 12.15
C TRP A 273 -5.55 14.41 10.80
N ARG A 274 -6.16 13.76 9.79
CA ARG A 274 -6.37 14.37 8.47
C ARG A 274 -7.22 15.63 8.54
N LEU A 275 -8.29 15.63 9.33
CA LEU A 275 -9.15 16.80 9.51
C LEU A 275 -8.40 17.95 10.20
N VAL A 276 -7.67 17.66 11.27
CA VAL A 276 -6.84 18.65 11.98
C VAL A 276 -5.85 19.30 11.02
N TRP A 277 -5.18 18.51 10.19
CA TRP A 277 -4.25 19.05 9.20
C TRP A 277 -4.94 19.81 8.07
N ALA A 278 -6.11 19.37 7.58
CA ALA A 278 -6.84 20.07 6.54
C ALA A 278 -7.28 21.47 7.01
N VAL A 279 -7.94 21.54 8.17
CA VAL A 279 -8.38 22.81 8.77
C VAL A 279 -7.18 23.66 9.15
N GLY A 280 -6.16 23.03 9.74
CA GLY A 280 -4.90 23.68 10.09
C GLY A 280 -4.22 24.33 8.89
N ALA A 281 -4.12 23.64 7.75
CA ALA A 281 -3.55 24.20 6.53
C ALA A 281 -4.31 25.45 6.04
N ILE A 282 -5.65 25.41 6.07
CA ILE A 282 -6.50 26.54 5.64
C ILE A 282 -6.31 27.74 6.58
N VAL A 283 -6.49 27.54 7.89
CA VAL A 283 -6.37 28.60 8.91
C VAL A 283 -4.99 29.24 8.85
N TYR A 284 -3.95 28.42 8.73
CA TYR A 284 -2.57 28.89 8.70
C TYR A 284 -2.26 29.66 7.40
N THR A 285 -2.77 29.21 6.25
CA THR A 285 -2.59 29.90 4.96
C THR A 285 -3.27 31.26 4.96
N ILE A 286 -4.52 31.34 5.43
CA ILE A 286 -5.28 32.60 5.50
C ILE A 286 -4.56 33.57 6.46
N SER A 287 -4.18 33.10 7.66
CA SER A 287 -3.47 33.93 8.62
C SER A 287 -2.15 34.46 8.06
N LEU A 288 -1.36 33.60 7.40
CA LEU A 288 -0.09 33.97 6.80
C LEU A 288 -0.24 35.04 5.72
N LEU A 289 -1.20 34.85 4.80
CA LEU A 289 -1.46 35.79 3.70
C LEU A 289 -1.84 37.18 4.24
N ILE A 290 -2.80 37.23 5.17
CA ILE A 290 -3.27 38.49 5.74
C ILE A 290 -2.14 39.14 6.57
N THR A 291 -1.36 38.35 7.32
CA THR A 291 -0.24 38.88 8.12
C THR A 291 0.77 39.59 7.22
N TYR A 292 1.18 38.98 6.11
CA TYR A 292 2.15 39.61 5.19
C TYR A 292 1.59 40.86 4.50
N LEU A 293 0.31 40.86 4.12
CA LEU A 293 -0.34 42.04 3.53
C LEU A 293 -0.40 43.20 4.52
N LEU A 294 -0.71 42.90 5.79
CA LEU A 294 -0.83 43.93 6.83
C LEU A 294 0.52 44.39 7.37
N LEU A 295 1.57 43.55 7.36
CA LEU A 295 2.84 43.86 8.02
C LEU A 295 3.46 45.17 7.53
N GLY A 296 3.34 45.48 6.23
CA GLY A 296 3.83 46.73 5.63
C GLY A 296 3.03 47.98 6.03
N GLN A 297 1.82 47.80 6.58
CA GLN A 297 0.95 48.88 7.02
C GLN A 297 1.08 49.16 8.53
N GLN A 298 1.84 48.35 9.27
CA GLN A 298 1.91 48.43 10.72
C GLN A 298 3.04 49.36 11.20
N PRO A 299 2.89 49.99 12.37
CA PRO A 299 3.95 50.82 12.95
C PRO A 299 5.23 50.00 13.15
N THR A 300 6.40 50.58 12.85
CA THR A 300 7.71 49.92 12.96
C THR A 300 7.93 49.26 14.32
N LYS A 301 7.47 49.90 15.41
CA LYS A 301 7.55 49.34 16.78
C LYS A 301 6.82 47.99 16.89
N VAL A 302 5.64 47.86 16.29
CA VAL A 302 4.84 46.62 16.32
C VAL A 302 5.53 45.54 15.49
N VAL A 303 6.06 45.89 14.32
CA VAL A 303 6.79 44.96 13.44
C VAL A 303 8.05 44.41 14.13
N ILE A 304 8.82 45.27 14.82
CA ILE A 304 10.01 44.86 15.58
C ILE A 304 9.63 43.91 16.72
N VAL A 305 8.59 44.25 17.50
CA VAL A 305 8.10 43.38 18.59
C VAL A 305 7.67 42.01 18.05
N TRP A 306 6.89 41.99 16.97
CA TRP A 306 6.48 40.76 16.29
C TRP A 306 7.69 39.92 15.86
N ALA A 307 8.67 40.54 15.19
CA ALA A 307 9.87 39.87 14.69
C ALA A 307 10.72 39.26 15.83
N LEU A 308 10.89 39.99 16.94
CA LEU A 308 11.59 39.50 18.12
C LEU A 308 10.93 38.25 18.70
N PHE A 309 9.60 38.25 18.81
CA PHE A 309 8.85 37.07 19.23
C PHE A 309 9.02 35.90 18.23
N GLN A 310 8.97 36.15 16.91
CA GLN A 310 9.17 35.07 15.93
C GLN A 310 10.54 34.40 16.06
N VAL A 311 11.61 35.18 16.30
CA VAL A 311 12.96 34.68 16.55
C VAL A 311 13.01 33.90 17.86
N LEU A 312 12.43 34.44 18.94
CA LEU A 312 12.38 33.77 20.24
C LEU A 312 11.70 32.40 20.15
N TRP A 313 10.56 32.33 19.48
CA TRP A 313 9.82 31.09 19.28
C TRP A 313 10.55 30.11 18.36
N LEU A 314 11.27 30.60 17.35
CA LEU A 314 12.12 29.75 16.53
C LEU A 314 13.22 29.10 17.37
N VAL A 315 13.92 29.87 18.21
CA VAL A 315 14.97 29.36 19.10
C VAL A 315 14.38 28.34 20.07
N LEU A 316 13.25 28.66 20.71
CA LEU A 316 12.55 27.74 21.62
C LEU A 316 12.17 26.44 20.91
N ARG A 317 11.62 26.52 19.70
CA ARG A 317 11.26 25.36 18.87
C ARG A 317 12.47 24.48 18.54
N ILE A 318 13.60 25.08 18.21
CA ILE A 318 14.86 24.36 17.95
C ILE A 318 15.35 23.67 19.23
N LEU A 319 15.40 24.38 20.36
CA LEU A 319 15.84 23.84 21.65
C LEU A 319 14.97 22.65 22.07
N VAL A 320 13.65 22.77 22.01
CA VAL A 320 12.71 21.69 22.35
C VAL A 320 12.88 20.50 21.40
N SER A 321 13.17 20.73 20.12
CA SER A 321 13.44 19.64 19.18
C SER A 321 14.76 18.92 19.45
N LEU A 322 15.79 19.62 19.94
CA LEU A 322 17.10 19.05 20.26
C LEU A 322 17.11 18.31 21.59
N LEU A 323 16.51 18.89 22.64
CA LEU A 323 16.50 18.31 23.99
C LEU A 323 15.69 17.00 24.07
N ASN A 324 14.71 16.84 23.19
CA ASN A 324 13.90 15.63 23.10
C ASN A 324 14.48 14.62 22.07
N GLY A 325 15.72 14.80 21.61
CA GLY A 325 16.28 14.16 20.41
C GLY A 325 16.56 12.66 20.49
N ILE A 326 16.46 12.01 21.65
CA ILE A 326 16.62 10.55 21.75
C ILE A 326 15.23 9.92 21.78
N ASP A 327 14.59 9.89 20.61
CA ASP A 327 13.45 8.97 20.39
C ASP A 327 14.05 7.56 20.34
N GLU A 328 14.44 7.01 21.49
CA GLU A 328 14.52 5.56 21.63
C GLU A 328 13.10 5.08 21.36
N LEU A 329 12.92 4.49 20.17
CA LEU A 329 11.69 3.81 19.83
C LEU A 329 11.54 2.69 20.85
N LYS A 330 10.75 2.99 21.88
CA LYS A 330 10.33 2.05 22.90
C LYS A 330 9.39 1.05 22.22
N VAL A 331 9.96 0.16 21.40
CA VAL A 331 9.34 -1.10 21.00
C VAL A 331 9.29 -1.95 22.25
N ASN A 332 8.48 -1.52 23.23
CA ASN A 332 8.36 -2.16 24.53
C ASN A 332 7.55 -3.47 24.43
N ARG A 333 7.13 -3.86 23.23
CA ARG A 333 6.45 -5.12 22.98
C ARG A 333 7.43 -6.09 22.34
N ARG A 334 7.68 -7.20 23.02
CA ARG A 334 8.50 -8.29 22.52
C ARG A 334 7.87 -8.84 21.25
N VAL A 335 8.65 -8.92 20.18
CA VAL A 335 8.27 -9.59 18.93
C VAL A 335 8.73 -11.04 19.01
N VAL A 336 7.88 -11.96 18.56
CA VAL A 336 8.15 -13.40 18.50
C VAL A 336 8.06 -13.85 17.04
N ALA A 337 9.00 -14.69 16.63
CA ALA A 337 8.95 -15.34 15.32
C ALA A 337 8.29 -16.71 15.45
N ARG A 338 7.35 -17.02 14.55
CA ARG A 338 6.72 -18.34 14.41
C ARG A 338 6.87 -18.84 12.98
N THR A 339 6.78 -20.16 12.82
CA THR A 339 6.65 -20.83 11.52
C THR A 339 5.19 -20.98 11.15
N THR A 340 4.89 -21.20 9.87
CA THR A 340 3.53 -21.42 9.36
C THR A 340 2.81 -22.59 10.04
N GLU A 341 3.53 -23.68 10.32
CA GLU A 341 2.97 -24.90 10.95
C GLU A 341 2.43 -24.66 12.36
N GLY A 342 3.07 -23.78 13.14
CA GLY A 342 2.71 -23.47 14.52
C GLY A 342 1.63 -22.40 14.69
N LEU A 343 1.02 -21.93 13.59
CA LEU A 343 0.04 -20.85 13.63
C LEU A 343 -1.41 -21.35 13.70
N PRO A 344 -2.27 -20.66 14.47
CA PRO A 344 -3.71 -20.90 14.44
C PRO A 344 -4.31 -20.68 13.05
N GLN A 345 -5.42 -21.38 12.77
CA GLN A 345 -6.14 -21.30 11.50
C GLN A 345 -6.52 -19.87 11.08
N ALA A 346 -6.93 -19.03 12.02
CA ALA A 346 -7.27 -17.64 11.75
C ALA A 346 -6.06 -16.82 11.26
N MET A 347 -4.85 -17.10 11.76
CA MET A 347 -3.61 -16.44 11.33
C MET A 347 -3.12 -16.98 9.99
N LYS A 348 -3.30 -18.28 9.74
CA LYS A 348 -3.09 -18.91 8.43
C LYS A 348 -3.91 -18.22 7.33
N LEU A 349 -5.19 -17.93 7.60
CA LEU A 349 -6.04 -17.19 6.69
C LEU A 349 -5.55 -15.74 6.44
N ARG A 350 -4.99 -15.07 7.44
CA ARG A 350 -4.39 -13.73 7.29
C ARG A 350 -3.16 -13.75 6.37
N ILE A 351 -2.33 -14.78 6.47
CA ILE A 351 -1.19 -14.98 5.56
C ILE A 351 -1.68 -15.24 4.15
N ALA A 352 -2.69 -16.10 3.97
CA ALA A 352 -3.29 -16.31 2.67
C ALA A 352 -3.81 -14.98 2.08
N ASN A 353 -4.43 -14.12 2.89
CA ASN A 353 -4.86 -12.79 2.44
C ASN A 353 -3.70 -11.92 1.96
N LEU A 354 -2.53 -11.98 2.61
CA LEU A 354 -1.31 -11.32 2.12
C LEU A 354 -0.82 -11.92 0.79
N VAL A 355 -0.90 -13.25 0.61
CA VAL A 355 -0.59 -13.92 -0.67
C VAL A 355 -1.45 -13.36 -1.81
N PHE A 356 -2.76 -13.28 -1.61
CA PHE A 356 -3.66 -12.71 -2.63
C PHE A 356 -3.44 -11.22 -2.84
N ALA A 357 -3.05 -10.47 -1.80
CA ALA A 357 -2.69 -9.07 -1.95
C ALA A 357 -1.44 -8.87 -2.81
N VAL A 358 -0.41 -9.72 -2.66
CA VAL A 358 0.75 -9.74 -3.56
C VAL A 358 0.32 -10.09 -4.95
N ALA A 359 -0.44 -11.18 -5.14
CA ALA A 359 -0.90 -11.61 -6.45
C ALA A 359 -1.62 -10.49 -7.20
N LYS A 360 -2.45 -9.74 -6.49
CA LYS A 360 -3.15 -8.58 -7.04
C LYS A 360 -2.22 -7.41 -7.37
N CYS A 361 -1.19 -7.19 -6.58
CA CYS A 361 -0.13 -6.25 -6.90
C CYS A 361 0.59 -6.67 -8.20
N LEU A 362 0.90 -7.96 -8.35
CA LEU A 362 1.51 -8.50 -9.57
C LEU A 362 0.60 -8.34 -10.78
N ALA A 363 -0.70 -8.59 -10.63
CA ALA A 363 -1.68 -8.37 -11.70
C ALA A 363 -1.67 -6.92 -12.22
N ASN A 364 -1.47 -5.94 -11.34
CA ASN A 364 -1.38 -4.52 -11.72
C ASN A 364 -0.08 -4.20 -12.48
N LEU A 365 0.99 -4.94 -12.25
CA LEU A 365 2.31 -4.73 -12.85
C LEU A 365 2.59 -5.67 -14.04
N HIS A 366 1.75 -6.68 -14.25
CA HIS A 366 1.97 -7.72 -15.25
C HIS A 366 1.84 -7.17 -16.69
N PRO A 367 2.67 -7.62 -17.66
CA PRO A 367 2.57 -7.21 -19.06
C PRO A 367 1.21 -7.47 -19.72
N ARG A 368 0.50 -8.50 -19.25
CA ARG A 368 -0.88 -8.84 -19.69
C ARG A 368 -1.94 -7.81 -19.23
N GLY A 369 -1.57 -6.94 -18.30
CA GLY A 369 -2.44 -5.93 -17.70
C GLY A 369 -3.43 -6.52 -16.71
N LYS A 370 -4.06 -5.63 -15.93
CA LYS A 370 -5.07 -5.99 -14.92
C LYS A 370 -6.27 -6.73 -15.51
N GLU A 371 -6.68 -6.35 -16.72
CA GLU A 371 -7.84 -6.94 -17.41
C GLU A 371 -7.66 -8.44 -17.66
N GLY A 372 -6.43 -8.88 -17.97
CA GLY A 372 -6.13 -10.30 -18.16
C GLY A 372 -6.35 -11.14 -16.90
N TYR A 373 -6.33 -10.53 -15.71
CA TYR A 373 -6.49 -11.20 -14.42
C TYR A 373 -7.74 -10.78 -13.67
N ALA A 374 -8.70 -10.11 -14.34
CA ALA A 374 -9.89 -9.56 -13.71
C ALA A 374 -10.86 -10.64 -13.18
N GLU A 375 -10.80 -11.85 -13.74
CA GLU A 375 -11.64 -12.98 -13.32
C GLU A 375 -10.97 -13.95 -12.34
N ASP A 376 -9.69 -13.75 -12.04
CA ASP A 376 -9.00 -14.50 -11.00
C ASP A 376 -9.61 -14.18 -9.63
N SER A 377 -9.69 -15.20 -8.77
CA SER A 377 -10.20 -15.02 -7.41
C SER A 377 -9.06 -14.64 -6.45
N TYR A 378 -9.29 -13.58 -5.67
CA TYR A 378 -8.35 -13.05 -4.67
C TYR A 378 -8.93 -13.07 -3.25
N SER A 379 -9.98 -13.85 -3.03
CA SER A 379 -10.67 -13.93 -1.74
C SER A 379 -10.16 -15.12 -0.93
N ALA A 380 -9.35 -14.86 0.08
CA ALA A 380 -8.80 -15.91 0.95
C ALA A 380 -9.88 -16.81 1.57
N PRO A 381 -10.98 -16.27 2.15
CA PRO A 381 -12.04 -17.11 2.71
C PRO A 381 -12.70 -18.01 1.64
N GLN A 382 -13.02 -17.45 0.48
CA GLN A 382 -13.66 -18.18 -0.61
C GLN A 382 -12.76 -19.31 -1.13
N ILE A 383 -11.48 -19.01 -1.40
CA ILE A 383 -10.52 -19.98 -1.90
C ILE A 383 -10.19 -21.06 -0.87
N SER A 384 -10.11 -20.71 0.43
CA SER A 384 -9.88 -21.70 1.49
C SER A 384 -10.98 -22.77 1.53
N MET A 385 -12.23 -22.38 1.27
CA MET A 385 -13.36 -23.30 1.19
C MET A 385 -13.30 -24.16 -0.09
N MET A 386 -12.95 -23.55 -1.22
CA MET A 386 -12.90 -24.24 -2.52
C MET A 386 -11.71 -25.22 -2.63
N LEU A 387 -10.57 -24.88 -2.03
CA LEU A 387 -9.35 -25.69 -1.99
C LEU A 387 -9.22 -26.54 -0.73
N ALA A 388 -10.34 -26.87 -0.07
CA ALA A 388 -10.33 -27.88 0.98
C ALA A 388 -9.76 -29.21 0.42
N LYS A 389 -9.00 -29.94 1.24
CA LYS A 389 -8.28 -31.16 0.81
C LYS A 389 -9.18 -32.20 0.10
N SER A 390 -10.45 -32.28 0.49
CA SER A 390 -11.45 -33.16 -0.13
C SER A 390 -11.87 -32.77 -1.56
N ASN A 391 -11.60 -31.53 -1.97
CA ASN A 391 -12.04 -30.96 -3.24
C ASN A 391 -10.93 -30.97 -4.29
N ILE A 392 -9.70 -31.32 -3.93
CA ILE A 392 -8.55 -31.27 -4.85
C ILE A 392 -8.42 -32.62 -5.57
N PHE A 393 -8.33 -32.55 -6.90
CA PHE A 393 -8.17 -33.72 -7.76
C PHE A 393 -7.08 -33.44 -8.78
N ASP A 394 -6.25 -34.45 -9.08
CA ASP A 394 -5.21 -34.35 -10.09
C ASP A 394 -5.76 -34.29 -11.53
N THR A 395 -6.94 -34.86 -11.73
CA THR A 395 -7.55 -35.02 -13.06
C THR A 395 -9.07 -34.97 -12.98
N TYR A 396 -9.71 -34.53 -14.07
CA TYR A 396 -11.15 -34.59 -14.24
C TYR A 396 -11.64 -36.01 -14.60
N LYS A 397 -12.78 -36.40 -14.01
CA LYS A 397 -13.43 -37.69 -14.28
C LYS A 397 -14.47 -37.54 -15.40
N LEU A 398 -14.09 -37.91 -16.62
CA LEU A 398 -14.99 -38.03 -17.76
C LEU A 398 -16.04 -39.13 -17.49
N GLN A 399 -17.30 -38.87 -17.82
CA GLN A 399 -18.39 -39.83 -17.66
C GLN A 399 -18.49 -40.82 -18.84
N SER A 400 -17.94 -40.46 -20.00
CA SER A 400 -17.92 -41.28 -21.22
C SER A 400 -16.74 -40.88 -22.09
N ASP A 401 -16.01 -41.86 -22.62
CA ASP A 401 -14.86 -41.61 -23.51
C ASP A 401 -15.26 -41.19 -24.94
N ARG A 402 -16.57 -41.15 -25.25
CA ARG A 402 -17.06 -40.81 -26.60
C ARG A 402 -17.60 -39.38 -26.74
N THR A 403 -17.54 -38.56 -25.69
CA THR A 403 -18.04 -37.19 -25.75
C THR A 403 -16.98 -36.27 -26.34
N SER A 404 -17.28 -35.61 -27.46
CA SER A 404 -16.40 -34.60 -28.08
C SER A 404 -16.42 -33.26 -27.36
N ALA A 405 -17.52 -32.93 -26.65
CA ALA A 405 -17.63 -31.70 -25.87
C ALA A 405 -18.50 -31.90 -24.62
N ILE A 406 -18.18 -31.16 -23.55
CA ILE A 406 -18.85 -31.24 -22.24
C ILE A 406 -19.11 -29.84 -21.71
N GLN A 407 -20.27 -29.63 -21.09
CA GLN A 407 -20.57 -28.37 -20.38
C GLN A 407 -20.06 -28.43 -18.93
N LEU A 408 -19.27 -27.44 -18.52
CA LEU A 408 -18.73 -27.28 -17.17
C LEU A 408 -19.19 -25.96 -16.57
N ASP A 409 -19.40 -25.89 -15.25
CA ASP A 409 -19.66 -24.63 -14.53
C ASP A 409 -18.38 -24.20 -13.78
N VAL A 410 -17.67 -23.19 -14.29
CA VAL A 410 -16.45 -22.67 -13.68
C VAL A 410 -16.80 -21.69 -12.58
N ALA A 411 -16.47 -22.04 -11.33
CA ALA A 411 -16.75 -21.23 -10.15
C ALA A 411 -15.66 -20.18 -9.88
N ALA A 412 -14.39 -20.55 -10.05
CA ALA A 412 -13.25 -19.69 -9.80
C ALA A 412 -12.00 -20.17 -10.55
N VAL A 413 -11.06 -19.25 -10.75
CA VAL A 413 -9.72 -19.53 -11.25
C VAL A 413 -8.70 -18.96 -10.26
N VAL A 414 -7.70 -19.77 -9.91
CA VAL A 414 -6.52 -19.32 -9.16
C VAL A 414 -5.33 -19.32 -10.11
N GLY A 415 -4.82 -18.13 -10.39
CA GLY A 415 -3.82 -17.90 -11.43
C GLY A 415 -2.36 -18.12 -11.05
N ASP A 416 -1.51 -18.12 -12.07
CA ASP A 416 -0.04 -18.06 -12.03
C ASP A 416 0.49 -17.00 -11.07
N ILE A 417 -0.07 -15.79 -11.06
CA ILE A 417 0.31 -14.72 -10.13
C ILE A 417 0.04 -15.07 -8.67
N THR A 418 -1.01 -15.82 -8.37
CA THR A 418 -1.32 -16.28 -7.01
C THR A 418 -0.43 -17.45 -6.62
N LEU A 419 -0.24 -18.40 -7.54
CA LEU A 419 0.62 -19.56 -7.33
C LEU A 419 2.09 -19.13 -7.14
N SER A 420 2.58 -18.18 -7.93
CA SER A 420 3.93 -17.62 -7.80
C SER A 420 4.09 -16.77 -6.52
N SER A 421 3.07 -15.99 -6.15
CA SER A 421 3.08 -15.27 -4.86
C SER A 421 3.15 -16.24 -3.68
N THR A 422 2.43 -17.37 -3.76
CA THR A 422 2.47 -18.44 -2.76
C THR A 422 3.86 -19.07 -2.67
N ALA A 423 4.42 -19.46 -3.82
CA ALA A 423 5.74 -20.07 -3.90
C ALA A 423 6.81 -19.15 -3.30
N TRP A 424 6.80 -17.87 -3.66
CA TRP A 424 7.72 -16.88 -3.11
C TRP A 424 7.55 -16.69 -1.60
N ILE A 425 6.31 -16.51 -1.11
CA ILE A 425 6.03 -16.28 0.32
C ILE A 425 6.44 -17.49 1.17
N LEU A 426 6.22 -18.72 0.68
CA LEU A 426 6.61 -19.93 1.39
C LEU A 426 8.07 -20.33 1.21
N GLY A 427 8.82 -19.65 0.32
CA GLY A 427 10.23 -19.94 0.10
C GLY A 427 10.46 -21.19 -0.75
N SER A 428 9.53 -21.52 -1.63
CA SER A 428 9.70 -22.60 -2.60
C SER A 428 10.81 -22.27 -3.60
N SER A 429 11.40 -23.32 -4.18
CA SER A 429 12.36 -23.20 -5.29
C SER A 429 11.70 -22.86 -6.63
N LEU A 430 10.36 -22.94 -6.72
CA LEU A 430 9.62 -22.65 -7.95
C LEU A 430 9.71 -21.15 -8.27
N SER A 431 10.25 -20.84 -9.46
CA SER A 431 10.35 -19.49 -9.97
C SER A 431 9.01 -18.98 -10.52
N THR A 432 8.89 -17.66 -10.68
CA THR A 432 7.74 -17.05 -11.36
C THR A 432 7.60 -17.53 -12.81
N MET A 433 8.71 -17.90 -13.46
CA MET A 433 8.70 -18.43 -14.82
C MET A 433 8.29 -19.90 -14.88
N ASP A 434 8.62 -20.70 -13.87
CA ASP A 434 8.19 -22.10 -13.77
C ASP A 434 6.67 -22.18 -13.63
N LEU A 435 6.11 -21.23 -12.89
CA LEU A 435 4.68 -21.09 -12.63
C LEU A 435 3.96 -20.20 -13.65
N TYR A 436 4.67 -19.71 -14.65
CA TYR A 436 4.05 -18.98 -15.75
C TYR A 436 3.06 -19.91 -16.44
N ASP A 437 1.86 -19.41 -16.72
CA ASP A 437 0.77 -20.19 -17.32
C ASP A 437 0.20 -21.32 -16.44
N SER A 438 0.68 -21.49 -15.21
CA SER A 438 0.06 -22.39 -14.22
C SER A 438 -1.25 -21.82 -13.70
N CYS A 439 -2.24 -22.67 -13.43
CA CYS A 439 -3.47 -22.28 -12.74
C CYS A 439 -4.13 -23.44 -12.00
N VAL A 440 -5.14 -23.12 -11.20
CA VAL A 440 -6.10 -24.07 -10.64
C VAL A 440 -7.48 -23.64 -11.06
N ILE A 441 -8.24 -24.56 -11.65
CA ILE A 441 -9.63 -24.33 -12.03
C ILE A 441 -10.54 -24.97 -11.00
N VAL A 442 -11.46 -24.18 -10.47
CA VAL A 442 -12.50 -24.64 -9.55
C VAL A 442 -13.79 -24.78 -10.33
N LEU A 443 -14.31 -26.00 -10.42
CA LEU A 443 -15.59 -26.30 -11.06
C LEU A 443 -16.66 -26.53 -10.00
N ARG A 444 -17.86 -26.02 -10.26
CA ARG A 444 -19.06 -26.34 -9.48
C ARG A 444 -19.71 -27.57 -10.09
N LEU A 445 -19.88 -28.60 -9.27
CA LEU A 445 -20.65 -29.77 -9.66
C LEU A 445 -22.15 -29.55 -9.38
N PRO A 446 -23.03 -30.17 -10.18
CA PRO A 446 -24.46 -30.16 -9.88
C PRO A 446 -24.71 -30.75 -8.50
N PRO A 447 -25.72 -30.23 -7.76
CA PRO A 447 -26.03 -30.70 -6.43
C PRO A 447 -26.36 -32.20 -6.46
N SER A 448 -25.83 -32.94 -5.49
CA SER A 448 -26.16 -34.34 -5.26
C SER A 448 -27.15 -34.44 -4.08
N GLN A 449 -27.94 -35.51 -3.99
CA GLN A 449 -29.01 -35.68 -3.01
C GLN A 449 -28.58 -35.43 -1.54
N ASN A 450 -27.28 -35.52 -1.21
CA ASN A 450 -26.75 -35.31 0.15
C ASN A 450 -25.86 -34.07 0.33
N GLN A 451 -25.57 -33.28 -0.71
CA GLN A 451 -24.74 -32.07 -0.61
C GLN A 451 -25.23 -30.97 -1.57
N SER A 452 -25.56 -29.81 -1.00
CA SER A 452 -26.14 -28.67 -1.71
C SER A 452 -25.17 -27.98 -2.67
N GLN A 453 -23.86 -28.01 -2.40
CA GLN A 453 -22.82 -27.51 -3.30
C GLN A 453 -21.54 -28.33 -3.16
N ARG A 454 -21.04 -28.85 -4.28
CA ARG A 454 -19.77 -29.59 -4.33
C ARG A 454 -18.84 -28.91 -5.32
N TYR A 455 -17.62 -28.61 -4.86
CA TYR A 455 -16.57 -28.04 -5.68
C TYR A 455 -15.53 -29.12 -6.00
N ILE A 456 -14.94 -29.03 -7.19
CA ILE A 456 -13.72 -29.76 -7.54
C ILE A 456 -12.69 -28.76 -8.04
N SER A 457 -11.46 -28.91 -7.58
CA SER A 457 -10.35 -28.02 -7.85
C SER A 457 -9.24 -28.83 -8.51
N ILE A 458 -8.90 -28.47 -9.74
CA ILE A 458 -7.99 -29.26 -10.57
C ILE A 458 -6.84 -28.37 -11.04
N PRO A 459 -5.57 -28.73 -10.75
CA PRO A 459 -4.41 -28.09 -11.35
C PRO A 459 -4.46 -28.19 -12.87
N ALA A 460 -4.27 -27.07 -13.55
CA ALA A 460 -4.44 -26.93 -14.98
C ALA A 460 -3.35 -26.00 -15.57
N ALA A 461 -3.34 -25.89 -16.88
CA ALA A 461 -2.54 -24.89 -17.60
C ALA A 461 -3.48 -23.85 -18.22
N ARG A 462 -3.02 -22.60 -18.32
CA ARG A 462 -3.71 -21.52 -19.02
C ARG A 462 -2.75 -20.67 -19.82
N VAL A 463 -3.12 -20.29 -21.03
CA VAL A 463 -2.33 -19.36 -21.85
C VAL A 463 -3.23 -18.28 -22.40
N MET A 464 -2.65 -17.09 -22.60
CA MET A 464 -3.35 -16.01 -23.28
C MET A 464 -2.96 -16.05 -24.75
N SER A 465 -3.92 -16.44 -25.59
CA SER A 465 -3.82 -16.43 -27.05
C SER A 465 -4.19 -15.04 -27.56
N SER A 466 -3.44 -14.58 -28.56
CA SER A 466 -3.71 -13.34 -29.28
C SER A 466 -3.79 -13.65 -30.76
N ARG A 467 -4.98 -13.49 -31.35
CA ARG A 467 -5.15 -13.63 -32.80
C ARG A 467 -4.99 -12.25 -33.44
N ALA A 468 -4.11 -12.14 -34.42
CA ALA A 468 -4.16 -11.02 -35.36
C ALA A 468 -5.37 -11.25 -36.28
N THR A 469 -6.18 -10.22 -36.51
CA THR A 469 -7.19 -10.26 -37.59
C THR A 469 -6.42 -10.52 -38.89
N PRO A 470 -6.75 -11.57 -39.66
CA PRO A 470 -6.10 -11.78 -40.95
C PRO A 470 -6.38 -10.54 -41.79
N LEU A 471 -5.31 -9.85 -42.20
CA LEU A 471 -5.38 -8.90 -43.30
C LEU A 471 -5.97 -9.65 -44.49
N THR A 472 -6.92 -9.02 -45.16
CA THR A 472 -7.87 -9.56 -46.14
C THR A 472 -7.23 -10.03 -47.45
N ASP A 473 -6.03 -10.61 -47.44
CA ASP A 473 -5.42 -11.27 -48.59
C ASP A 473 -5.48 -12.79 -48.38
N ALA A 474 -6.48 -13.40 -49.00
CA ALA A 474 -6.75 -14.84 -48.93
C ALA A 474 -5.58 -15.71 -49.46
N ASP A 475 -4.66 -15.12 -50.23
CA ASP A 475 -3.51 -15.82 -50.82
C ASP A 475 -2.28 -15.87 -49.88
N ALA A 476 -2.27 -15.13 -48.76
CA ALA A 476 -1.17 -15.12 -47.80
C ALA A 476 -1.33 -16.12 -46.64
N LEU A 477 -2.52 -16.72 -46.48
CA LEU A 477 -2.85 -17.62 -45.37
C LEU A 477 -2.30 -19.04 -45.54
N GLU A 478 -2.00 -19.48 -46.76
CA GLU A 478 -1.43 -20.82 -47.03
C GLU A 478 0.09 -20.90 -46.83
N ILE A 479 0.79 -19.77 -46.63
CA ILE A 479 2.27 -19.71 -46.44
C ILE A 479 2.64 -18.93 -45.16
N ALA A 480 1.73 -18.85 -44.18
CA ALA A 480 2.04 -18.22 -42.90
C ALA A 480 2.95 -19.17 -42.07
N GLU A 481 4.22 -18.82 -41.93
CA GLU A 481 5.12 -19.53 -40.99
C GLU A 481 4.51 -19.52 -39.58
N PRO A 482 4.61 -20.64 -38.84
CA PRO A 482 4.07 -20.72 -37.49
C PRO A 482 4.76 -19.68 -36.59
N LEU A 483 3.98 -18.76 -36.03
CA LEU A 483 4.50 -17.68 -35.21
C LEU A 483 4.44 -18.06 -33.72
N PHE A 484 5.58 -18.49 -33.18
CA PHE A 484 5.73 -18.75 -31.75
C PHE A 484 6.20 -17.49 -31.02
N VAL A 485 5.31 -16.90 -30.21
CA VAL A 485 5.64 -15.70 -29.43
C VAL A 485 6.27 -16.14 -28.09
N PRO A 486 7.44 -15.61 -27.71
CA PRO A 486 8.06 -15.93 -26.43
C PRO A 486 7.13 -15.63 -25.25
N ARG A 487 7.21 -16.46 -24.20
CA ARG A 487 6.57 -16.16 -22.90
C ARG A 487 7.01 -14.75 -22.48
N THR A 488 6.11 -14.01 -21.84
CA THR A 488 6.33 -12.64 -21.31
C THR A 488 6.19 -11.46 -22.29
N MET A 489 6.13 -11.68 -23.61
CA MET A 489 5.86 -10.56 -24.53
C MET A 489 4.42 -10.07 -24.36
N ALA A 490 4.25 -8.76 -24.18
CA ALA A 490 2.94 -8.14 -24.31
C ALA A 490 2.53 -8.26 -25.78
N SER A 491 1.37 -8.87 -26.04
CA SER A 491 0.75 -8.90 -27.36
C SER A 491 0.83 -7.51 -27.99
N GLY A 492 1.47 -7.40 -29.16
CA GLY A 492 1.72 -6.13 -29.85
C GLY A 492 0.44 -5.30 -30.04
N ALA A 493 0.61 -4.02 -30.36
CA ALA A 493 -0.49 -3.03 -30.44
C ALA A 493 -1.60 -3.34 -31.47
N GLU A 494 -1.45 -4.39 -32.29
CA GLU A 494 -2.37 -4.78 -33.37
C GLU A 494 -3.18 -6.06 -33.07
N VAL A 495 -3.32 -6.46 -31.81
CA VAL A 495 -4.13 -7.63 -31.43
C VAL A 495 -5.57 -7.21 -31.13
N THR A 496 -6.50 -7.67 -31.97
CA THR A 496 -7.94 -7.35 -31.90
C THR A 496 -8.72 -8.26 -30.96
N GLU A 497 -8.29 -9.51 -30.76
CA GLU A 497 -8.95 -10.46 -29.86
C GLU A 497 -7.95 -11.19 -28.94
N ARG A 498 -8.12 -11.00 -27.63
CA ARG A 498 -7.41 -11.75 -26.58
C ARG A 498 -8.36 -12.78 -25.97
N GLU A 499 -7.89 -14.02 -25.89
CA GLU A 499 -8.63 -15.11 -25.25
C GLU A 499 -7.72 -15.90 -24.33
N TRP A 500 -8.24 -16.29 -23.16
CA TRP A 500 -7.63 -17.33 -22.35
C TRP A 500 -8.03 -18.70 -22.88
N ILE A 501 -7.04 -19.57 -23.03
CA ILE A 501 -7.20 -20.98 -23.33
C ILE A 501 -6.74 -21.76 -22.11
N TYR A 502 -7.55 -22.70 -21.64
CA TYR A 502 -7.26 -23.54 -20.49
C TYR A 502 -7.25 -25.00 -20.89
N TRP A 503 -6.34 -25.76 -20.30
CA TRP A 503 -6.24 -27.21 -20.47
C TRP A 503 -6.30 -27.92 -19.12
N ILE A 504 -7.33 -28.74 -18.93
CA ILE A 504 -7.55 -29.53 -17.72
C ILE A 504 -7.24 -31.01 -18.04
N PRO A 505 -6.37 -31.68 -17.27
CA PRO A 505 -6.07 -33.09 -17.50
C PRO A 505 -7.26 -33.99 -17.11
N CYS A 506 -7.52 -35.03 -17.89
CA CYS A 506 -8.51 -36.07 -17.59
C CYS A 506 -7.85 -37.38 -17.17
N HIS A 507 -8.58 -38.19 -16.38
CA HIS A 507 -8.08 -39.49 -15.90
C HIS A 507 -7.83 -40.52 -17.02
N THR A 508 -8.41 -40.33 -18.21
CA THR A 508 -8.25 -41.21 -19.37
C THR A 508 -7.11 -40.81 -20.30
N GLY A 509 -6.26 -39.86 -19.90
CA GLY A 509 -5.17 -39.34 -20.74
C GLY A 509 -5.61 -38.28 -21.76
N HIS A 510 -6.87 -37.87 -21.75
CA HIS A 510 -7.40 -36.78 -22.57
C HIS A 510 -7.27 -35.42 -21.88
N TRP A 511 -7.58 -34.35 -22.62
CA TRP A 511 -7.61 -32.96 -22.17
C TRP A 511 -8.98 -32.34 -22.36
N LEU A 512 -9.36 -31.46 -21.43
CA LEU A 512 -10.47 -30.53 -21.64
C LEU A 512 -9.91 -29.17 -22.03
N GLN A 513 -10.17 -28.73 -23.24
CA GLN A 513 -9.86 -27.38 -23.69
C GLN A 513 -11.06 -26.46 -23.47
N LEU A 514 -10.86 -25.39 -22.71
CA LEU A 514 -11.84 -24.31 -22.55
C LEU A 514 -11.26 -23.01 -23.13
N LYS A 515 -12.11 -22.21 -23.78
CA LYS A 515 -11.75 -20.90 -24.34
C LYS A 515 -12.63 -19.82 -23.75
N SER A 516 -12.03 -18.74 -23.25
CA SER A 516 -12.76 -17.59 -22.73
C SER A 516 -13.42 -16.81 -23.87
N ARG A 517 -14.58 -16.20 -23.62
CA ARG A 517 -15.21 -15.25 -24.55
C ARG A 517 -15.00 -13.83 -24.04
N LYS A 518 -14.25 -13.00 -24.77
CA LYS A 518 -13.90 -11.63 -24.36
C LYS A 518 -13.25 -11.57 -22.97
N LEU A 519 -12.30 -12.48 -22.72
CA LEU A 519 -11.65 -12.71 -21.42
C LEU A 519 -12.59 -13.15 -20.28
N SER A 520 -13.87 -13.39 -20.57
CA SER A 520 -14.80 -13.96 -19.61
C SER A 520 -14.85 -15.48 -19.68
N PHE A 521 -14.74 -16.11 -18.53
CA PHE A 521 -14.48 -17.53 -18.34
C PHE A 521 -15.34 -18.16 -17.23
N LEU A 522 -15.81 -17.36 -16.26
CA LEU A 522 -16.65 -17.87 -15.17
C LEU A 522 -18.05 -18.29 -15.65
N GLY A 523 -18.67 -19.22 -14.92
CA GLY A 523 -19.99 -19.77 -15.21
C GLY A 523 -19.97 -20.96 -16.18
N LYS A 524 -21.08 -21.19 -16.87
CA LYS A 524 -21.23 -22.32 -17.80
C LYS A 524 -20.38 -22.12 -19.05
N GLN A 525 -19.40 -23.01 -19.25
CA GLN A 525 -18.51 -23.05 -20.40
C GLN A 525 -18.61 -24.40 -21.11
N MET A 526 -18.34 -24.40 -22.42
CA MET A 526 -18.19 -25.62 -23.21
C MET A 526 -16.70 -25.97 -23.27
N ALA A 527 -16.37 -27.20 -22.89
CA ALA A 527 -15.04 -27.77 -22.99
C ALA A 527 -14.99 -28.79 -24.13
N ASP A 528 -14.01 -28.66 -25.01
CA ASP A 528 -13.72 -29.64 -26.05
C ASP A 528 -12.82 -30.74 -25.46
N VAL A 529 -13.13 -32.00 -25.74
CA VAL A 529 -12.33 -33.15 -25.32
C VAL A 529 -11.30 -33.45 -26.40
N MET A 530 -10.03 -33.50 -26.04
CA MET A 530 -8.93 -33.71 -26.98
C MET A 530 -7.97 -34.81 -26.53
N SER A 531 -7.40 -35.56 -27.47
CA SER A 531 -6.25 -36.44 -27.19
C SER A 531 -4.93 -35.67 -27.07
N ASP A 532 -3.87 -36.33 -26.61
CA ASP A 532 -2.52 -35.76 -26.57
C ASP A 532 -2.02 -35.39 -27.99
N GLU A 533 -2.34 -36.22 -28.99
CA GLU A 533 -1.98 -36.02 -30.40
C GLU A 533 -2.72 -34.82 -30.99
N GLU A 534 -4.02 -34.69 -30.71
CA GLU A 534 -4.83 -33.56 -31.15
C GLU A 534 -4.34 -32.25 -30.53
N LEU A 535 -4.03 -32.25 -29.23
CA LEU A 535 -3.46 -31.09 -28.54
C LEU A 535 -2.08 -30.71 -29.13
N THR A 536 -1.22 -31.70 -29.38
CA THR A 536 0.10 -31.46 -29.98
C THR A 536 -0.01 -30.90 -31.40
N THR A 537 -0.96 -31.42 -32.19
CA THR A 537 -1.24 -30.91 -33.55
C THR A 537 -1.74 -29.46 -33.50
N LEU A 538 -2.61 -29.13 -32.53
CA LEU A 538 -3.10 -27.76 -32.35
C LEU A 538 -1.98 -26.78 -31.98
N LEU A 539 -1.09 -27.18 -31.07
CA LEU A 539 0.01 -26.34 -30.57
C LEU A 539 1.09 -26.14 -31.63
N SER A 540 1.53 -27.22 -32.28
CA SER A 540 2.56 -27.19 -33.34
C SER A 540 2.12 -26.41 -34.58
N ALA A 541 0.82 -26.22 -34.80
CA ALA A 541 0.31 -25.36 -35.87
C ALA A 541 0.66 -23.88 -35.69
N GLY A 542 1.04 -23.42 -34.49
CA GLY A 542 1.46 -22.03 -34.24
C GLY A 542 0.36 -20.97 -34.36
N THR A 543 -0.89 -21.37 -34.66
CA THR A 543 -2.01 -20.45 -34.92
C THR A 543 -2.47 -19.68 -33.67
N LEU A 544 -2.12 -20.16 -32.48
CA LEU A 544 -2.49 -19.55 -31.20
C LEU A 544 -1.56 -18.40 -30.78
N HIS A 545 -0.44 -18.19 -31.47
CA HIS A 545 0.55 -17.15 -31.14
C HIS A 545 1.05 -17.24 -29.69
N ILE A 546 1.31 -18.46 -29.23
CA ILE A 546 1.85 -18.77 -27.90
C ILE A 546 3.18 -19.49 -28.04
N SER A 547 3.91 -19.66 -26.94
CA SER A 547 5.22 -20.31 -26.96
C SER A 547 5.18 -21.84 -26.88
N LEU A 548 4.00 -22.45 -26.77
CA LEU A 548 3.87 -23.89 -26.50
C LEU A 548 3.77 -24.65 -27.81
N GLU A 549 4.58 -25.70 -27.98
CA GLU A 549 4.64 -26.48 -29.23
C GLU A 549 4.04 -27.88 -29.06
N SER A 550 4.00 -28.41 -27.83
CA SER A 550 3.60 -29.80 -27.57
C SER A 550 2.74 -30.00 -26.32
N SER A 551 1.98 -31.10 -26.30
CA SER A 551 1.25 -31.55 -25.10
C SER A 551 2.16 -31.85 -23.91
N LEU A 552 3.44 -32.19 -24.15
CA LEU A 552 4.43 -32.44 -23.10
C LEU A 552 4.72 -31.18 -22.28
N GLU A 553 4.82 -30.01 -22.91
CA GLU A 553 5.00 -28.74 -22.21
C GLU A 553 3.77 -28.37 -21.37
N VAL A 554 2.57 -28.68 -21.87
CA VAL A 554 1.32 -28.50 -21.11
C VAL A 554 1.32 -29.40 -19.88
N LYS A 555 1.77 -30.66 -20.00
CA LYS A 555 1.93 -31.58 -18.85
C LYS A 555 2.91 -31.05 -17.81
N GLU A 556 4.01 -30.45 -18.26
CA GLU A 556 4.99 -29.83 -17.37
C GLU A 556 4.39 -28.66 -16.58
N ILE A 557 3.67 -27.75 -17.25
CA ILE A 557 2.96 -26.63 -16.60
C ILE A 557 1.94 -27.15 -15.57
N VAL A 558 1.17 -28.18 -15.92
CA VAL A 558 0.21 -28.81 -14.99
C VAL A 558 0.91 -29.41 -13.77
N ASN A 559 2.11 -30.00 -13.96
CA ASN A 559 2.90 -30.51 -12.86
C ASN A 559 3.39 -29.40 -11.93
N HIS A 560 3.80 -28.25 -12.48
CA HIS A 560 4.10 -27.05 -11.69
C HIS A 560 2.88 -26.50 -10.97
N SER A 561 1.71 -26.47 -11.63
CA SER A 561 0.43 -26.12 -11.02
C SER A 561 0.11 -27.02 -9.82
N ARG A 562 0.35 -28.34 -9.93
CA ARG A 562 0.13 -29.29 -8.83
C ARG A 562 1.00 -28.96 -7.62
N LYS A 563 2.31 -28.83 -7.83
CA LYS A 563 3.26 -28.48 -6.76
C LYS A 563 2.91 -27.16 -6.08
N ALA A 564 2.53 -26.13 -6.84
CA ALA A 564 2.12 -24.85 -6.26
C ALA A 564 0.76 -24.89 -5.58
N THR A 565 -0.16 -25.76 -6.02
CA THR A 565 -1.43 -25.99 -5.36
C THR A 565 -1.21 -26.60 -3.97
N GLU A 566 -0.32 -27.59 -3.85
CA GLU A 566 0.04 -28.18 -2.55
C GLU A 566 0.60 -27.13 -1.59
N LEU A 567 1.47 -26.25 -2.09
CA LEU A 567 1.99 -25.12 -1.33
C LEU A 567 0.87 -24.17 -0.87
N LEU A 568 -0.05 -23.79 -1.77
CA LEU A 568 -1.17 -22.91 -1.43
C LEU A 568 -2.08 -23.53 -0.38
N VAL A 569 -2.33 -24.83 -0.49
CA VAL A 569 -3.15 -25.60 0.44
C VAL A 569 -2.48 -25.74 1.81
N SER A 570 -1.14 -25.79 1.86
CA SER A 570 -0.38 -25.74 3.12
C SER A 570 -0.46 -24.40 3.83
N VAL A 571 -0.80 -23.30 3.14
CA VAL A 571 -1.09 -22.02 3.79
C VAL A 571 -2.42 -22.11 4.56
N PHE A 572 -3.38 -22.88 4.05
CA PHE A 572 -4.71 -23.00 4.65
C PHE A 572 -4.85 -24.12 5.68
N ASN A 573 -3.96 -25.10 5.73
CA ASN A 573 -4.04 -26.24 6.67
C ASN A 573 -2.90 -26.17 7.67
#